data_AF-A0A674I2V6-F1
#
_entry.id   AF-A0A674I2V6-F1
#
_cell.length_a   1.000
_cell.length_b   1.000
_cell.length_c   1.000
_cell.angle_alpha   90.00
_cell.angle_beta   90.00
_cell.angle_gamma   90.00
#
_symmetry.space_group_name_H-M   'P 1'
#
loop_
_entity.id
_entity.type
_entity.pdbx_description
1 polymer ?
#
loop_
_entity_poly.entity_id
_entity_poly.type
_entity_poly.pdbx_seq_one_letter_code
_entity_poly.pdbx_strand_id
1 'polypeptide(L)'
;RGRAEAGGGRAAPEPGAPAEEAVVWSPEVEVCLFHAMLGHKPVGVNRHFHMICIRDKFSQNIGRQISSRVIWDHLSTMYDMQALHESEILPFPNSEKNFILPEEIIQEVKEVLGIKPTCPHSSSAPKPWFIFNSKICS
;
A
#
# COMPACT_ATOMS: atom_id res chain seq x y z
N ARG A 1 54.98 -21.51 -11.25
CA ARG A 1 54.19 -22.51 -12.02
C ARG A 1 53.26 -23.19 -11.01
N GLY A 2 52.10 -22.67 -10.61
CA GLY A 2 51.05 -22.04 -11.40
C GLY A 2 50.03 -23.12 -11.78
N ARG A 3 49.10 -23.45 -10.89
CA ARG A 3 47.79 -24.02 -11.23
C ARG A 3 46.77 -23.73 -10.12
N ALA A 4 45.85 -22.84 -10.44
CA ALA A 4 44.60 -22.62 -9.73
C ALA A 4 43.55 -23.61 -10.26
N GLU A 5 42.68 -24.12 -9.38
CA GLU A 5 41.37 -24.65 -9.73
C GLU A 5 40.43 -24.24 -8.58
N ALA A 6 39.85 -23.04 -8.69
CA ALA A 6 38.72 -22.63 -7.89
C ALA A 6 37.47 -23.27 -8.52
N GLY A 7 37.07 -24.44 -7.99
CA GLY A 7 35.82 -25.09 -8.36
C GLY A 7 34.64 -24.33 -7.78
N GLY A 8 33.94 -23.59 -8.64
CA GLY A 8 32.69 -22.91 -8.31
C GLY A 8 31.59 -23.91 -7.93
N GLY A 9 31.13 -23.83 -6.68
CA GLY A 9 29.89 -24.45 -6.24
C GLY A 9 28.70 -23.73 -6.88
N ARG A 10 28.26 -24.21 -8.04
CA ARG A 10 27.00 -23.82 -8.65
C ARG A 10 25.89 -24.44 -7.81
N ALA A 11 25.23 -23.62 -6.99
CA ALA A 11 24.02 -24.00 -6.28
C ALA A 11 23.01 -24.57 -7.29
N ALA A 12 22.58 -25.80 -7.06
CA ALA A 12 21.58 -26.47 -7.86
C ALA A 12 20.25 -25.72 -7.77
N PRO A 13 19.46 -25.63 -8.85
CA PRO A 13 18.09 -25.16 -8.76
C PRO A 13 17.25 -26.26 -8.08
N GLU A 14 16.69 -25.91 -6.92
CA GLU A 14 15.71 -26.69 -6.16
C GLU A 14 14.51 -27.11 -7.05
N PRO A 15 14.10 -28.39 -7.04
CA PRO A 15 12.93 -28.85 -7.79
C PRO A 15 11.68 -28.71 -6.91
N GLY A 16 10.92 -27.63 -7.09
CA GLY A 16 9.71 -27.45 -6.27
C GLY A 16 8.81 -26.25 -6.57
N ALA A 17 8.96 -25.55 -7.70
CA ALA A 17 7.91 -24.62 -8.12
C ALA A 17 6.82 -25.41 -8.85
N PRO A 18 5.52 -25.27 -8.51
CA PRO A 18 4.48 -25.74 -9.42
C PRO A 18 4.78 -25.07 -10.76
N ALA A 19 4.95 -25.86 -11.81
CA ALA A 19 5.16 -25.33 -13.14
C ALA A 19 3.95 -24.47 -13.48
N GLU A 20 4.06 -23.16 -13.26
CA GLU A 20 3.09 -22.20 -13.74
C GLU A 20 3.03 -22.43 -15.23
N GLU A 21 1.92 -23.00 -15.70
CA GLU A 21 1.78 -23.50 -17.05
C GLU A 21 1.97 -22.31 -18.00
N ALA A 22 3.17 -22.19 -18.57
CA ALA A 22 3.60 -21.01 -19.29
C ALA A 22 2.56 -20.67 -20.34
N VAL A 23 1.98 -19.46 -20.25
CA VAL A 23 1.04 -18.97 -21.25
C VAL A 23 1.82 -18.83 -22.56
N VAL A 24 1.37 -19.52 -23.60
CA VAL A 24 1.88 -19.30 -24.96
C VAL A 24 1.25 -18.00 -25.46
N TRP A 25 2.06 -16.94 -25.56
CA TRP A 25 1.63 -15.64 -26.05
C TRP A 25 1.54 -15.64 -27.57
N SER A 26 0.44 -16.17 -28.10
CA SER A 26 0.07 -15.98 -29.51
C SER A 26 -0.67 -14.64 -29.66
N PRO A 27 -0.68 -14.04 -30.86
CA PRO A 27 -1.41 -12.80 -31.11
C PRO A 27 -2.88 -12.87 -30.70
N GLU A 28 -3.53 -14.03 -30.84
CA GLU A 28 -4.91 -14.26 -30.44
C GLU A 28 -5.09 -14.17 -28.91
N VAL A 29 -4.15 -14.72 -28.15
CA VAL A 29 -4.13 -14.64 -26.68
C VAL A 29 -3.86 -13.20 -26.24
N GLU A 30 -2.97 -12.49 -26.92
CA GLU A 30 -2.73 -11.07 -26.64
C GLU A 30 -3.96 -10.21 -26.92
N VAL A 31 -4.70 -10.48 -27.99
CA VAL A 31 -5.99 -9.82 -28.26
C VAL A 31 -6.96 -10.03 -27.09
N CYS A 32 -7.05 -11.25 -26.54
CA CYS A 32 -7.86 -11.52 -25.35
C CYS A 32 -7.38 -10.74 -24.11
N LEU A 33 -6.05 -10.58 -23.95
CA LEU A 33 -5.47 -9.79 -22.87
C LEU A 33 -5.81 -8.30 -23.04
N PHE A 34 -5.61 -7.73 -24.23
CA PHE A 34 -5.89 -6.32 -24.49
C PHE A 34 -7.37 -6.01 -24.33
N HIS A 35 -8.26 -6.93 -24.72
CA HIS A 35 -9.68 -6.81 -24.47
C HIS A 35 -10.01 -6.79 -22.97
N ALA A 36 -9.34 -7.64 -22.19
CA ALA A 36 -9.47 -7.64 -20.73
C ALA A 36 -8.91 -6.38 -20.07
N MET A 37 -7.92 -5.72 -20.68
CA MET A 37 -7.34 -4.46 -20.20
C MET A 37 -8.19 -3.22 -20.51
N LEU A 38 -9.20 -3.31 -21.38
CA LEU A 38 -10.07 -2.17 -21.68
C LEU A 38 -10.78 -1.69 -20.40
N GLY A 39 -10.51 -0.44 -20.02
CA GLY A 39 -11.06 0.18 -18.81
C GLY A 39 -10.31 -0.14 -17.51
N HIS A 40 -9.20 -0.88 -17.57
CA HIS A 40 -8.35 -1.18 -16.42
C HIS A 40 -6.91 -0.72 -16.66
N LYS A 41 -6.28 -0.14 -15.63
CA LYS A 41 -4.91 0.34 -15.71
C LYS A 41 -3.98 -0.60 -14.95
N PRO A 42 -3.07 -1.35 -15.62
CA PRO A 42 -2.14 -2.27 -14.94
C PRO A 42 -1.00 -1.56 -14.19
N VAL A 43 -1.00 -0.22 -14.20
CA VAL A 43 -0.02 0.68 -13.56
C VAL A 43 -0.73 1.70 -12.64
N GLY A 44 0.03 2.59 -12.01
CA GLY A 44 -0.48 3.54 -11.01
C GLY A 44 -0.66 3.04 -9.59
N VAL A 45 -1.29 3.88 -8.76
CA VAL A 45 -1.55 3.62 -7.32
C VAL A 45 -2.45 2.41 -7.09
N ASN A 46 -3.41 2.16 -7.99
CA ASN A 46 -4.37 1.08 -7.89
C ASN A 46 -4.01 -0.14 -8.75
N ARG A 47 -2.74 -0.25 -9.19
CA ARG A 47 -2.30 -1.28 -10.14
C ARG A 47 -2.63 -2.71 -9.72
N HIS A 48 -2.58 -3.02 -8.42
CA HIS A 48 -2.86 -4.35 -7.91
C HIS A 48 -4.34 -4.71 -8.03
N PHE A 49 -5.25 -3.78 -7.71
CA PHE A 49 -6.69 -4.00 -7.86
C PHE A 49 -7.08 -4.16 -9.33
N HIS A 50 -6.56 -3.29 -10.20
CA HIS A 50 -6.79 -3.41 -11.63
C HIS A 50 -6.22 -4.71 -12.20
N MET A 51 -5.06 -5.16 -11.75
CA MET A 51 -4.51 -6.43 -12.20
C MET A 51 -5.34 -7.63 -11.77
N ILE A 52 -5.97 -7.59 -10.60
CA ILE A 52 -6.94 -8.63 -10.20
C ILE A 52 -8.10 -8.66 -11.19
N CYS A 53 -8.69 -7.50 -11.53
CA CYS A 53 -9.77 -7.42 -12.51
C CYS A 53 -9.35 -7.91 -13.91
N ILE A 54 -8.16 -7.52 -14.36
CA ILE A 54 -7.61 -7.94 -15.66
C ILE A 54 -7.40 -9.45 -15.67
N ARG A 55 -6.75 -10.01 -14.63
CA ARG A 55 -6.52 -11.45 -14.50
C ARG A 55 -7.82 -12.23 -14.56
N ASP A 56 -8.82 -11.80 -13.79
CA ASP A 56 -10.09 -12.53 -13.70
C ASP A 56 -10.83 -12.51 -15.03
N LYS A 57 -10.86 -11.37 -15.74
CA LYS A 57 -11.41 -11.27 -17.09
C LYS A 57 -10.63 -12.08 -18.12
N PHE A 58 -9.30 -11.99 -18.09
CA PHE A 58 -8.44 -12.71 -19.02
C PHE A 58 -8.57 -14.23 -18.84
N SER A 59 -8.60 -14.70 -17.59
CA SER A 59 -8.79 -16.12 -17.26
C SER A 59 -10.14 -16.65 -17.76
N GLN A 60 -11.20 -15.82 -17.71
CA GLN A 60 -12.50 -16.14 -18.30
C GLN A 60 -12.44 -16.23 -19.83
N ASN A 61 -11.76 -15.29 -20.50
CA ASN A 61 -11.67 -15.23 -21.95
C ASN A 61 -10.96 -16.46 -22.55
N ILE A 62 -9.91 -16.96 -21.89
CA ILE A 62 -9.14 -18.12 -22.36
C ILE A 62 -9.63 -19.46 -21.76
N GLY A 63 -10.52 -19.41 -20.76
CA GLY A 63 -11.05 -20.61 -20.07
C GLY A 63 -10.04 -21.32 -19.15
N ARG A 64 -8.98 -20.62 -18.71
CA ARG A 64 -7.90 -21.17 -17.86
C ARG A 64 -7.51 -20.18 -16.77
N GLN A 65 -7.18 -20.67 -15.59
CA GLN A 65 -6.64 -19.84 -14.51
C GLN A 65 -5.23 -19.34 -14.84
N ILE A 66 -5.04 -18.02 -14.79
CA ILE A 66 -3.75 -17.37 -15.03
C ILE A 66 -3.28 -16.65 -13.77
N SER A 67 -2.00 -16.73 -13.44
CA SER A 67 -1.42 -15.97 -12.33
C SER A 67 -1.25 -14.49 -12.73
N SER A 68 -1.48 -13.56 -11.79
CA SER A 68 -1.28 -12.12 -12.04
C SER A 68 0.17 -11.80 -12.45
N ARG A 69 1.14 -12.59 -11.95
CA ARG A 69 2.56 -12.42 -12.23
C ARG A 69 2.87 -12.63 -13.72
N VAL A 70 2.34 -13.69 -14.33
CA VAL A 70 2.53 -13.98 -15.76
C VAL A 70 2.05 -12.83 -16.65
N ILE A 71 0.95 -12.16 -16.27
CA ILE A 71 0.43 -11.01 -17.01
C ILE A 71 1.37 -9.80 -16.88
N TRP A 72 1.83 -9.48 -15.67
CA TRP A 72 2.80 -8.40 -15.46
C TRP A 72 4.12 -8.67 -16.18
N ASP A 73 4.62 -9.89 -16.11
CA ASP A 73 5.86 -10.29 -16.77
C ASP A 73 5.71 -10.08 -18.29
N HIS A 74 4.61 -10.52 -18.91
CA HIS A 74 4.38 -10.29 -20.33
C HIS A 74 4.27 -8.80 -20.69
N LEU A 75 3.50 -8.03 -19.93
CA LEU A 75 3.36 -6.58 -20.15
C LEU A 75 4.70 -5.85 -20.03
N SER A 76 5.60 -6.31 -19.15
CA SER A 76 6.94 -5.75 -19.01
C SER A 76 7.86 -6.02 -20.21
N THR A 77 7.54 -7.02 -21.04
CA THR A 77 8.31 -7.29 -22.27
C THR A 77 7.92 -6.35 -23.42
N MET A 78 6.67 -5.88 -23.43
CA MET A 78 6.13 -5.03 -24.51
C MET A 78 6.08 -3.54 -24.15
N TYR A 79 6.02 -3.21 -22.87
CA TYR A 79 5.88 -1.84 -22.38
C TYR A 79 6.86 -1.53 -21.26
N ASP A 80 7.32 -0.28 -21.22
CA ASP A 80 8.04 0.26 -20.07
C ASP A 80 7.05 0.54 -18.92
N MET A 81 6.85 -0.47 -18.07
CA MET A 81 5.95 -0.41 -16.92
C MET A 81 6.37 0.65 -15.89
N GLN A 82 7.67 0.94 -15.77
CA GLN A 82 8.17 1.89 -14.80
C GLN A 82 7.84 3.32 -15.23
N ALA A 83 8.16 3.68 -16.48
CA ALA A 83 7.82 4.98 -17.03
C ALA A 83 6.30 5.23 -17.01
N LEU A 84 5.51 4.19 -17.33
CA LEU A 84 4.05 4.29 -17.29
C LEU A 84 3.51 4.48 -15.87
N HIS A 85 4.07 3.80 -14.86
CA HIS A 85 3.67 3.98 -13.47
C HIS A 85 3.94 5.39 -12.95
N GLU A 86 5.08 5.98 -13.30
CA GLU A 86 5.45 7.34 -12.91
C GLU A 86 4.65 8.41 -13.66
N SER A 87 4.25 8.14 -14.91
CA SER A 87 3.48 9.07 -15.75
C SER A 87 2.01 9.21 -15.34
N GLU A 88 1.49 8.32 -14.49
CA GLU A 88 0.09 8.35 -14.11
C GLU A 88 -0.19 9.53 -13.16
N ILE A 89 -0.90 10.53 -13.69
CA ILE A 89 -1.39 11.65 -12.90
C ILE A 89 -2.40 11.17 -11.86
N LEU A 90 -2.13 11.46 -10.59
CA LEU A 90 -3.10 11.21 -9.54
C LEU A 90 -4.26 12.20 -9.68
N PRO A 91 -5.51 11.74 -9.82
CA PRO A 91 -6.66 12.64 -9.92
C PRO A 91 -6.91 13.40 -8.61
N PHE A 92 -6.26 12.98 -7.52
CA PHE A 92 -6.27 13.65 -6.24
C PHE A 92 -4.93 14.34 -6.00
N PRO A 93 -4.91 15.56 -5.44
CA PRO A 93 -3.68 16.22 -5.06
C PRO A 93 -2.95 15.41 -3.98
N ASN A 94 -2.02 14.56 -4.40
CA ASN A 94 -1.13 13.78 -3.54
C ASN A 94 0.07 14.63 -3.09
N SER A 95 -0.19 15.83 -2.59
CA SER A 95 0.81 16.60 -1.87
C SER A 95 1.15 15.86 -0.59
N GLU A 96 2.42 15.54 -0.36
CA GLU A 96 2.87 15.01 0.93
C GLU A 96 2.49 15.99 2.05
N LYS A 97 1.76 15.49 3.04
CA LYS A 97 1.36 16.25 4.23
C LYS A 97 1.71 15.43 5.45
N ASN A 98 2.18 16.11 6.49
CA ASN A 98 2.29 15.48 7.80
C ASN A 98 0.91 14.95 8.20
N PHE A 99 0.85 13.68 8.58
CA PHE A 99 -0.37 13.10 9.12
C PHE A 99 -0.75 13.86 10.39
N ILE A 100 -1.88 14.57 10.35
CA ILE A 100 -2.48 15.19 11.52
C ILE A 100 -3.64 14.30 11.92
N LEU A 101 -3.52 13.65 13.07
CA LEU A 101 -4.61 12.89 13.64
C LEU A 101 -5.70 13.88 14.09
N PRO A 102 -6.95 13.77 13.60
CA PRO A 102 -8.03 14.65 14.03
C PRO A 102 -8.21 14.63 15.55
N GLU A 103 -8.44 15.81 16.13
CA GLU A 103 -8.61 16.00 17.58
C GLU A 103 -9.73 15.12 18.17
N GLU A 104 -10.76 14.80 17.38
CA GLU A 104 -11.87 13.96 17.80
C GLU A 104 -11.40 12.54 18.17
N ILE A 105 -10.48 11.98 17.38
CA ILE A 105 -9.90 10.64 17.63
C ILE A 105 -8.92 10.70 18.79
N ILE A 106 -8.15 11.79 18.90
CA ILE A 106 -7.23 12.02 20.03
C ILE A 106 -8.01 12.07 21.35
N GLN A 107 -9.16 12.74 21.36
CA GLN A 107 -9.97 12.94 22.55
C GLN A 107 -10.60 11.63 23.02
N GLU A 108 -11.10 10.81 22.08
CA GLU A 108 -11.65 9.48 22.37
C GLU A 108 -10.59 8.56 23.02
N VAL A 109 -9.36 8.57 22.51
CA VAL A 109 -8.25 7.78 23.08
C VAL A 109 -7.80 8.33 24.44
N LYS A 110 -7.75 9.65 24.61
CA LYS A 110 -7.39 10.28 25.91
C LYS A 110 -8.41 10.01 27.01
N GLU A 111 -9.70 9.96 26.65
CA GLU A 111 -10.79 9.68 27.58
C GLU A 111 -10.76 8.21 28.03
N VAL A 112 -10.46 7.29 27.12
CA VAL A 112 -10.27 5.86 27.41
C VAL A 112 -8.99 5.58 28.22
N LEU A 113 -7.89 6.30 27.96
CA LEU A 113 -6.62 6.15 28.68
C LEU A 113 -6.53 6.97 29.97
N GLY A 114 -7.55 7.78 30.29
CA GLY A 114 -7.56 8.62 31.49
C GLY A 114 -6.43 9.65 31.56
N ILE A 115 -5.84 10.03 30.41
CA ILE A 115 -4.74 10.99 30.35
C ILE A 115 -5.32 12.39 30.49
N LYS A 116 -5.33 12.93 31.71
CA LYS A 116 -5.69 14.33 31.97
C LYS A 116 -4.70 15.25 31.26
N PRO A 117 -5.15 16.35 30.63
CA PRO A 117 -4.24 17.37 30.11
C PRO A 117 -3.42 17.94 31.26
N THR A 118 -2.12 17.70 31.24
CA THR A 118 -1.19 18.35 32.17
C THR A 118 -1.09 19.82 31.77
N CYS A 119 -1.58 20.71 32.62
CA CYS A 119 -1.56 22.16 32.40
C CYS A 119 -0.12 22.67 32.28
N PRO A 120 0.24 23.47 31.25
CA PRO A 120 1.55 24.09 31.16
C PRO A 120 1.50 25.49 31.78
N HIS A 121 1.54 25.59 33.11
CA HIS A 121 2.28 26.65 33.81
C HIS A 121 2.28 26.38 35.32
N SER A 122 3.44 26.02 35.86
CA SER A 122 3.70 26.08 37.31
C SER A 122 4.16 27.48 37.73
N SER A 123 3.95 27.77 39.01
CA SER A 123 4.41 28.93 39.82
C SER A 123 3.46 30.14 39.78
N SER A 124 2.94 30.67 40.90
CA SER A 124 3.40 30.67 42.29
C SER A 124 2.24 30.89 43.28
N ALA A 125 2.42 30.40 44.52
CA ALA A 125 1.54 30.54 45.70
C ALA A 125 1.44 32.01 46.21
N PRO A 126 0.65 32.41 47.25
CA PRO A 126 0.06 31.59 48.33
C PRO A 126 -1.40 31.91 48.76
N LYS A 127 -1.99 31.00 49.55
CA LYS A 127 -3.24 31.20 50.31
C LYS A 127 -2.96 32.10 51.51
N PRO A 128 -3.83 33.05 51.90
CA PRO A 128 -4.65 32.85 53.12
C PRO A 128 -5.99 33.65 53.11
N TRP A 129 -6.66 33.77 54.27
CA TRP A 129 -7.90 34.51 54.58
C TRP A 129 -9.24 33.74 54.47
N PHE A 130 -9.42 32.78 55.38
CA PHE A 130 -10.67 32.73 56.14
C PHE A 130 -11.02 34.14 56.66
N ILE A 131 -12.28 34.58 56.58
CA ILE A 131 -13.13 35.12 57.68
C ILE A 131 -14.34 35.94 57.15
N PHE A 132 -15.55 35.48 57.55
CA PHE A 132 -16.81 36.19 57.89
C PHE A 132 -17.50 37.14 56.86
N ASN A 133 -18.82 37.32 56.80
CA ASN A 133 -20.05 36.73 57.37
C ASN A 133 -21.23 37.44 56.68
N SER A 134 -22.47 37.09 57.05
CA SER A 134 -23.72 37.84 56.81
C SER A 134 -24.59 37.34 55.66
N LYS A 135 -25.36 36.28 55.94
CA LYS A 135 -26.75 36.19 55.51
C LYS A 135 -27.65 36.24 56.74
N ILE A 136 -28.07 37.45 57.05
CA ILE A 136 -29.20 37.81 57.90
C ILE A 136 -30.46 37.77 57.02
N CYS A 137 -31.51 37.11 57.54
CA CYS A 137 -32.95 37.23 57.26
C CYS A 137 -33.46 37.20 55.81
N SER A 138 -34.36 36.27 55.48
CA SER A 138 -35.78 36.32 55.86
C SER A 138 -36.45 34.97 55.74
#